data_AF-A0AAW2W3F2-F1
#
_entry.id   AF-A0AAW2W3F2-F1
#
_cell.length_a   1.000
_cell.length_b   1.000
_cell.length_c   1.000
_cell.angle_alpha   90.00
_cell.angle_beta   90.00
_cell.angle_gamma   90.00
#
_symmetry.space_group_name_H-M   'P 1'
#
loop_
_entity.id
_entity.type
_entity.pdbx_description
1 polymer ?
#
loop_
_entity_poly.entity_id
_entity_poly.type
_entity_poly.pdbx_seq_one_letter_code
_entity_poly.pdbx_strand_id
1 'polypeptide(L)' 'MELMAKFIDKTALQRLEVVAQSKFPRVGEAVAILEEAAKVKKFENKVEWGIDLASEHERYLTKRSSKDLLFV' A
#
# COMPACT_ATOMS: atom_id res chain seq x y z
N MET A 1 20.70 11.33 12.66
CA MET A 1 20.39 10.30 11.63
C MET A 1 21.60 9.91 10.79
N GLU A 2 22.55 10.81 10.50
CA GLU A 2 23.75 10.48 9.69
C GLU A 2 24.64 9.36 10.27
N LEU A 3 24.71 9.23 11.60
CA LEU A 3 25.51 8.19 12.27
C LEU A 3 24.98 6.77 11.97
N MET A 4 23.66 6.55 11.99
CA MET A 4 23.06 5.23 11.71
C MET A 4 23.16 4.87 10.22
N ALA A 5 23.04 5.85 9.32
CA ALA A 5 23.17 5.61 7.88
C ALA A 5 24.61 5.22 7.47
N LYS A 6 25.63 5.76 8.13
CA LYS A 6 27.03 5.43 7.81
C LYS A 6 27.46 4.04 8.30
N PHE A 7 26.91 3.56 9.42
CA PHE A 7 27.39 2.34 10.08
C PHE A 7 26.44 1.13 10.01
N ILE A 8 25.14 1.31 9.68
CA ILE A 8 24.16 0.21 9.65
C ILE A 8 23.62 0.00 8.24
N ASP A 9 23.03 1.01 7.62
CA ASP A 9 22.47 0.92 6.27
C ASP A 9 22.59 2.26 5.52
N LYS A 10 23.50 2.28 4.53
CA LYS A 10 23.80 3.46 3.71
C LYS A 10 22.62 3.90 2.84
N THR A 11 21.64 3.03 2.61
CA THR A 11 20.43 3.32 1.83
C THR A 11 19.26 3.82 2.68
N ALA A 12 19.39 3.82 4.01
CA ALA A 12 18.31 4.19 4.91
C ALA A 12 17.82 5.63 4.68
N LEU A 13 18.74 6.58 4.43
CA LEU A 13 18.39 7.97 4.13
C LEU A 13 17.64 8.09 2.80
N GLN A 14 18.08 7.38 1.76
CA GLN A 14 17.41 7.39 0.46
C GLN A 14 15.98 6.85 0.56
N ARG A 15 15.74 5.78 1.34
CA ARG A 15 14.37 5.26 1.55
C ARG A 15 13.49 6.29 2.26
N LEU A 16 14.02 6.98 3.27
CA LEU A 16 13.31 8.04 3.98
C LEU A 16 12.98 9.21 3.07
N GLU A 17 13.90 9.63 2.21
CA GLU A 17 13.67 10.68 1.22
C GLU A 17 12.58 10.29 0.21
N VAL A 18 12.61 9.04 -0.28
CA VAL A 18 11.56 8.52 -1.17
C VAL A 18 10.20 8.56 -0.48
N VAL A 19 10.09 8.04 0.75
CA VAL A 19 8.84 8.07 1.52
C VAL A 19 8.38 9.50 1.80
N ALA A 20 9.29 10.43 2.08
CA ALA A 20 8.96 11.84 2.33
C ALA A 20 8.47 12.58 1.08
N GLN A 21 8.95 12.20 -0.11
CA GLN A 21 8.57 12.80 -1.39
C GLN A 21 7.38 12.10 -2.05
N SER A 22 7.11 10.84 -1.69
CA SER A 22 5.97 10.08 -2.20
C SER A 22 4.67 10.76 -1.84
N LYS A 23 3.77 10.86 -2.82
CA LYS A 23 2.38 11.27 -2.58
C LYS A 23 1.60 10.05 -2.13
N PHE A 24 0.88 10.18 -1.04
CA PHE A 24 0.04 9.12 -0.51
C PHE A 24 -1.43 9.43 -0.83
N PRO A 25 -1.98 8.91 -1.94
CA PRO A 25 -3.40 9.07 -2.21
C PRO A 25 -4.20 8.34 -1.13
N ARG A 26 -5.20 9.04 -0.58
CA ARG A 26 -6.18 8.44 0.33
C ARG A 26 -7.31 7.86 -0.50
N VAL A 27 -7.64 6.60 -0.27
CA VAL A 27 -8.70 5.92 -1.01
C VAL A 27 -9.82 5.56 -0.03
N GLY A 28 -10.80 6.46 0.12
CA GLY A 28 -11.97 6.22 0.98
C GLY A 28 -12.90 5.11 0.46
N GLU A 29 -12.76 4.71 -0.80
CA GLU A 29 -13.62 3.73 -1.48
C GLU A 29 -12.87 2.41 -1.78
N ALA A 30 -11.83 2.09 -1.02
CA ALA A 30 -11.00 0.92 -1.27
C ALA A 30 -11.80 -0.39 -1.30
N VAL A 31 -12.78 -0.53 -0.41
CA VAL A 31 -13.67 -1.70 -0.37
C VAL A 31 -14.50 -1.82 -1.65
N ALA A 32 -15.09 -0.73 -2.14
CA ALA A 32 -15.88 -0.74 -3.38
C ALA A 32 -15.03 -1.16 -4.60
N ILE A 33 -13.77 -0.70 -4.66
CA ILE A 33 -12.83 -1.10 -5.71
C ILE A 33 -12.52 -2.61 -5.63
N LEU A 34 -12.38 -3.15 -4.42
CA LEU A 34 -12.12 -4.56 -4.21
C LEU A 34 -13.36 -5.43 -4.49
N GLU A 35 -14.56 -4.95 -4.16
CA GLU A 35 -15.82 -5.64 -4.48
C GLU A 35 -16.02 -5.72 -6.00
N GLU A 36 -15.77 -4.64 -6.74
CA GLU A 36 -15.77 -4.68 -8.21
C GLU A 36 -14.68 -5.62 -8.76
N ALA A 37 -13.49 -5.62 -8.16
CA ALA A 37 -12.43 -6.54 -8.55
C ALA A 37 -12.79 -8.00 -8.26
N ALA A 38 -13.54 -8.28 -7.18
CA ALA A 38 -13.94 -9.62 -6.76
C ALA A 38 -14.91 -10.29 -7.75
N LYS A 39 -15.61 -9.50 -8.57
CA LYS A 39 -16.46 -10.00 -9.67
C LYS A 39 -15.64 -10.65 -10.79
N VAL A 40 -14.39 -10.20 -10.97
CA VAL A 40 -13.51 -10.64 -12.08
C VAL A 40 -12.39 -11.55 -11.58
N LYS A 41 -11.91 -11.32 -10.36
CA LYS A 41 -10.81 -12.06 -9.72
C LYS A 41 -11.31 -12.72 -8.46
N LYS A 42 -11.01 -14.02 -8.29
CA LYS A 42 -11.21 -14.69 -7.01
C LYS A 42 -10.10 -14.28 -6.04
N PHE A 43 -10.50 -13.65 -4.93
CA PHE A 43 -9.65 -13.42 -3.77
C PHE A 43 -9.75 -14.62 -2.83
N GLU A 44 -8.67 -14.92 -2.10
CA GLU A 44 -8.69 -16.01 -1.10
C GLU A 44 -9.54 -15.62 0.12
N ASN A 45 -9.49 -14.35 0.51
CA ASN A 45 -10.30 -13.80 1.58
C ASN A 45 -11.54 -13.10 1.00
N LYS A 46 -12.66 -13.17 1.73
CA LYS A 46 -13.86 -12.42 1.36
C LYS A 46 -13.56 -10.93 1.39
N VAL A 47 -14.16 -10.19 0.47
CA VAL A 47 -14.16 -8.73 0.45
C VAL A 47 -15.57 -8.30 0.87
N GLU A 48 -15.68 -7.72 2.05
CA GLU A 48 -16.93 -7.20 2.61
C GLU A 48 -16.63 -5.89 3.36
N TRP A 49 -17.62 -5.00 3.50
CA TRP A 49 -17.46 -3.78 4.28
C TRP A 49 -17.46 -4.10 5.78
N GLY A 50 -16.49 -3.55 6.53
CA GLY A 50 -16.35 -3.78 7.96
C GLY A 50 -15.47 -4.95 8.37
N ILE A 51 -14.79 -5.61 7.43
CA ILE A 51 -13.70 -6.56 7.72
C ILE A 51 -12.34 -5.93 7.42
N ASP A 52 -11.30 -6.40 8.11
CA ASP A 52 -9.93 -5.98 7.83
C ASP A 52 -9.47 -6.46 6.44
N LEU A 53 -8.65 -5.63 5.82
CA LEU A 53 -8.04 -5.93 4.53
C LEU A 53 -6.94 -6.98 4.71
N ALA A 54 -7.00 -8.04 3.91
CA ALA A 54 -5.93 -9.01 3.84
C ALA A 54 -4.77 -8.47 2.99
N SER A 55 -3.56 -9.03 3.16
CA SER A 55 -2.39 -8.65 2.37
C SER A 55 -2.60 -8.80 0.86
N GLU A 56 -3.48 -9.72 0.42
CA GLU A 56 -3.85 -9.83 -0.99
C GLU A 56 -4.61 -8.59 -1.49
N HIS A 57 -5.53 -8.08 -0.67
CA HIS A 57 -6.35 -6.90 -0.98
C HIS A 57 -5.48 -5.64 -1.06
N GLU A 58 -4.61 -5.44 -0.08
CA GLU A 58 -3.63 -4.33 -0.07
C GLU A 58 -2.75 -4.38 -1.31
N ARG A 59 -2.19 -5.56 -1.63
CA ARG A 59 -1.33 -5.73 -2.81
C ARG A 59 -2.07 -5.45 -4.11
N TYR A 60 -3.36 -5.73 -4.18
CA TYR A 60 -4.18 -5.39 -5.34
C TYR A 60 -4.35 -3.88 -5.47
N LEU A 61 -4.69 -3.19 -4.38
CA LEU A 61 -4.87 -1.73 -4.36
C LEU A 61 -3.58 -1.00 -4.74
N THR A 62 -2.43 -1.40 -4.16
CA THR A 62 -1.11 -0.80 -4.46
C THR A 62 -0.66 -1.01 -5.90
N LYS A 63 -1.07 -2.11 -6.55
CA LYS A 63 -0.79 -2.30 -7.97
C LYS A 63 -1.65 -1.42 -8.87
N ARG A 64 -2.86 -1.06 -8.43
CA ARG A 64 -3.84 -0.33 -9.24
C ARG A 64 -3.67 1.19 -9.16
N SER A 65 -3.36 1.72 -7.98
CA SER A 65 -3.31 3.19 -7.76
C SER A 65 -1.96 3.85 -8.07
N SER A 66 -1.08 3.19 -8.83
CA SER A 66 0.34 3.52 -9.01
C SER A 66 1.18 3.06 -7.81
N LYS A 67 2.45 2.72 -8.06
CA LYS A 67 3.40 2.06 -7.14
C LYS A 67 3.75 2.84 -5.86
N ASP A 68 2.97 3.86 -5.54
CA ASP A 68 3.13 4.71 -4.38
C ASP A 68 2.42 4.08 -3.17
N LEU A 69 2.86 4.48 -1.98
CA LEU A 69 2.25 4.03 -0.73
C LEU A 69 0.82 4.58 -0.64
N LEU A 70 -0.14 3.71 -0.32
CA LEU A 70 -1.55 4.03 -0.18
C LEU A 70 -1.97 4.17 1.28
N PHE A 71 -2.88 5.10 1.55
CA PHE A 71 -3.67 5.08 2.77
C PHE A 71 -5.09 4.63 2.43
N VAL A 72 -5.53 3.55 3.08
CA VAL A 72 -6.87 2.97 2.98
C VAL A 72 -7.65 3.29 4.24
#